data_AF-A0A644U1Z7-F1
#
_entry.id   AF-A0A644U1Z7-F1
#
_cell.length_a   1.000
_cell.length_b   1.000
_cell.length_c   1.000
_cell.angle_alpha   90.00
_cell.angle_beta   90.00
_cell.angle_gamma   90.00
#
_symmetry.space_group_name_H-M   'P 1'
#
loop_
_entity.id
_entity.type
_entity.pdbx_description
1 polymer ?
#
loop_
_entity_poly.entity_id
_entity_poly.type
_entity_poly.pdbx_seq_one_letter_code
_entity_poly.pdbx_strand_id
1 'polypeptide(L)'
;MDDVPGELTDEEILKRAEDIKKTQEAKKAEELKRAEEIKKAEEAKKAEELKRADEIKKAEEAKKAEELKKAEVLVNEEQARKAAEAKKAQDAEKASNLEKEVARLAAEKAAAEEAAKKAAAEEAAKKAAAKDEQKPKKSHKGLKIFGILLLLLIIFAGVVVISADVTITAGTDKSYGYDTTYNVWIPLDKELNIGGYKVIALSPSSGSIMMISLGGVTYPLTVNYVTYVPDQIATLTIFWGKVTVMKLQYEVALTYLGNTNNNEAAFRMLISSDRQLPEFIITFFLSSSGVKVQSI
;
A
#
# COMPACT_ATOMS: atom_id res chain seq x y z
N MET A 1 92.12 -16.57 -82.21
CA MET A 1 92.11 -15.23 -81.58
C MET A 1 90.86 -15.17 -80.77
N ASP A 2 91.03 -15.34 -79.47
CA ASP A 2 90.14 -16.18 -78.69
C ASP A 2 89.43 -15.32 -77.64
N ASP A 3 88.14 -15.60 -77.44
CA ASP A 3 87.30 -14.87 -76.51
C ASP A 3 87.64 -15.33 -75.08
N VAL A 4 88.67 -14.71 -74.50
CA VAL A 4 89.11 -14.97 -73.12
C VAL A 4 88.24 -14.15 -72.18
N PRO A 5 87.33 -14.75 -71.41
CA PRO A 5 86.55 -14.02 -70.42
C PRO A 5 87.50 -13.45 -69.37
N GLY A 6 87.52 -12.13 -69.23
CA GLY A 6 88.45 -11.44 -68.33
C GLY A 6 88.29 -11.92 -66.89
N GLU A 7 89.42 -12.26 -66.26
CA GLU A 7 89.47 -12.58 -64.83
C GLU A 7 89.03 -11.35 -64.02
N LEU A 8 88.07 -11.55 -63.12
CA LEU A 8 87.62 -10.52 -62.17
C LEU A 8 88.80 -10.12 -61.29
N THR A 9 89.03 -8.82 -61.13
CA THR A 9 90.14 -8.35 -60.29
C THR A 9 89.91 -8.66 -58.81
N ASP A 10 90.99 -8.91 -58.06
CA ASP A 10 90.89 -9.21 -56.62
C ASP A 10 90.14 -8.12 -55.84
N GLU A 11 90.26 -6.85 -56.25
CA GLU A 11 89.52 -5.73 -55.67
C GLU A 11 88.00 -5.81 -55.93
N GLU A 12 87.57 -6.20 -57.12
CA GLU A 12 86.16 -6.41 -57.45
C GLU A 12 85.57 -7.61 -56.70
N ILE A 13 86.35 -8.70 -56.57
CA ILE A 13 85.95 -9.88 -55.78
C ILE A 13 85.79 -9.49 -54.31
N LEU A 14 86.76 -8.75 -53.74
CA LEU A 14 86.74 -8.30 -52.35
C LEU A 14 85.55 -7.36 -52.08
N LYS A 15 85.34 -6.36 -52.93
CA LYS A 15 84.22 -5.41 -52.83
C LYS A 15 82.86 -6.11 -52.93
N ARG A 16 82.72 -7.06 -53.85
CA ARG A 16 81.50 -7.86 -54.01
C ARG A 16 81.24 -8.77 -52.80
N ALA A 17 82.30 -9.30 -52.17
CA ALA A 17 82.18 -10.04 -50.91
C ALA A 17 81.72 -9.13 -49.74
N GLU A 18 82.21 -7.90 -49.65
CA GLU A 18 81.72 -6.93 -48.65
C GLU A 18 80.24 -6.57 -48.83
N ASP A 19 79.80 -6.29 -50.06
CA ASP A 19 78.41 -5.92 -50.32
C ASP A 19 77.45 -7.11 -50.10
N ILE A 20 77.89 -8.34 -50.40
CA ILE A 20 77.18 -9.57 -50.00
C ILE A 20 77.07 -9.67 -48.47
N LYS A 21 78.16 -9.41 -47.73
CA LYS A 21 78.17 -9.44 -46.26
C LYS A 21 77.22 -8.41 -45.66
N LYS A 22 77.31 -7.13 -46.07
CA LYS A 22 76.41 -6.04 -45.65
C LYS A 22 74.95 -6.38 -45.94
N THR A 23 74.66 -6.99 -47.09
CA THR A 23 73.32 -7.44 -47.47
C THR A 23 72.80 -8.57 -46.58
N GLN A 24 73.66 -9.52 -46.17
CA GLN A 24 73.27 -10.58 -45.22
C GLN A 24 73.05 -10.03 -43.79
N GLU A 25 73.89 -9.10 -43.35
CA GLU A 25 73.76 -8.46 -42.04
C GLU A 25 72.48 -7.62 -41.95
N ALA A 26 72.14 -6.86 -43.00
CA ALA A 26 70.88 -6.12 -43.10
C ALA A 26 69.65 -7.05 -43.04
N LYS A 27 69.65 -8.16 -43.79
CA LYS A 27 68.54 -9.14 -43.76
C LYS A 27 68.36 -9.78 -42.38
N LYS A 28 69.44 -10.15 -41.70
CA LYS A 28 69.38 -10.68 -40.32
C LYS A 28 68.83 -9.65 -39.33
N ALA A 29 69.21 -8.38 -39.46
CA ALA A 29 68.67 -7.31 -38.63
C ALA A 29 67.17 -7.06 -38.85
N GLU A 30 66.66 -7.22 -40.08
CA GLU A 30 65.24 -7.12 -40.37
C GLU A 30 64.45 -8.34 -39.85
N GLU A 31 64.98 -9.55 -40.01
CA GLU A 31 64.39 -10.80 -39.50
C GLU A 31 64.25 -10.78 -37.97
N LEU A 32 65.28 -10.29 -37.26
CA LEU A 32 65.23 -10.10 -35.80
C LEU A 32 64.14 -9.10 -35.38
N LYS A 33 63.98 -7.96 -36.07
CA LYS A 33 62.92 -6.99 -35.76
C LYS A 33 61.53 -7.59 -35.94
N ARG A 34 61.29 -8.30 -37.06
CA ARG A 34 60.02 -9.00 -37.30
C ARG A 34 59.73 -10.02 -36.20
N ALA A 35 60.75 -10.75 -35.73
CA ALA A 35 60.60 -11.71 -34.62
C ALA A 35 60.27 -11.03 -33.27
N GLU A 36 60.81 -9.84 -32.99
CA GLU A 36 60.42 -9.06 -31.80
C GLU A 36 58.98 -8.52 -31.88
N GLU A 37 58.55 -8.03 -33.04
CA GLU A 37 57.17 -7.54 -33.24
C GLU A 37 56.15 -8.67 -33.07
N ILE A 38 56.44 -9.86 -33.60
CA ILE A 38 55.58 -11.05 -33.42
C ILE A 38 55.45 -11.41 -31.93
N LYS A 39 56.56 -11.44 -31.18
CA LYS A 39 56.52 -11.72 -29.73
C LYS A 39 55.67 -10.70 -28.97
N LYS A 40 55.88 -9.39 -29.22
CA LYS A 40 55.09 -8.31 -28.58
C LYS A 40 53.60 -8.42 -28.91
N ALA A 41 53.25 -8.84 -30.13
CA ALA A 41 51.86 -9.08 -30.53
C ALA A 41 51.24 -10.32 -29.83
N GLU A 42 52.00 -11.39 -29.60
CA GLU A 42 51.54 -12.55 -28.82
C GLU A 42 51.37 -12.23 -27.33
N GLU A 43 52.29 -11.48 -26.73
CA GLU A 43 52.20 -11.03 -25.34
C GLU A 43 50.98 -10.11 -25.13
N ALA A 44 50.74 -9.17 -26.06
CA ALA A 44 49.56 -8.32 -26.03
C ALA A 44 48.25 -9.11 -26.10
N LYS A 45 48.15 -10.13 -26.98
CA LYS A 45 46.98 -11.01 -27.07
C LYS A 45 46.74 -11.81 -25.78
N LYS A 46 47.79 -12.39 -25.19
CA LYS A 46 47.69 -13.11 -23.91
C LYS A 46 47.24 -12.20 -22.76
N ALA A 47 47.68 -10.94 -22.74
CA ALA A 47 47.24 -9.95 -21.76
C ALA A 47 45.77 -9.51 -21.96
N GLU A 48 45.26 -9.48 -23.20
CA GLU A 48 43.84 -9.21 -23.49
C GLU A 48 42.94 -10.40 -23.10
N GLU A 49 43.38 -11.62 -23.39
CA GLU A 49 42.66 -12.86 -23.04
C GLU A 49 42.53 -13.04 -21.52
N LEU A 50 43.61 -12.80 -20.76
CA LEU A 50 43.59 -12.81 -19.30
C LEU A 50 42.62 -11.78 -18.71
N LYS A 51 42.55 -10.56 -19.27
CA LYS A 51 41.59 -9.53 -18.82
C LYS A 51 40.15 -9.99 -19.01
N ARG A 52 39.81 -10.51 -20.20
CA ARG A 52 38.45 -11.05 -20.47
C ARG A 52 38.10 -12.19 -19.51
N ALA A 53 39.04 -13.07 -19.19
CA ALA A 53 38.80 -14.17 -18.25
C ALA A 53 38.46 -13.68 -16.83
N ASP A 54 39.12 -12.64 -16.33
CA ASP A 54 38.81 -12.06 -15.01
C ASP A 54 37.54 -11.18 -15.02
N GLU A 55 37.20 -10.54 -16.14
CA GLU A 55 35.90 -9.86 -16.30
C GLU A 55 34.73 -10.85 -16.27
N ILE A 56 34.86 -12.00 -16.93
CA ILE A 56 33.86 -13.08 -16.93
C ILE A 56 33.66 -13.62 -15.51
N LYS A 57 34.73 -13.95 -14.76
CA LYS A 57 34.63 -14.43 -13.37
C LYS A 57 33.88 -13.45 -12.48
N LYS A 58 34.23 -12.16 -12.53
CA LYS A 58 33.57 -11.11 -11.74
C LYS A 58 32.09 -10.98 -12.06
N ALA A 59 31.71 -11.16 -13.33
CA ALA A 59 30.30 -11.19 -13.74
C ALA A 59 29.55 -12.44 -13.22
N GLU A 60 30.19 -13.61 -13.14
CA GLU A 60 29.59 -14.81 -12.53
C GLU A 60 29.47 -14.69 -11.01
N GLU A 61 30.47 -14.15 -10.32
CA GLU A 61 30.42 -13.89 -8.87
C GLU A 61 29.32 -12.88 -8.51
N ALA A 62 29.20 -11.80 -9.29
CA ALA A 62 28.13 -10.81 -9.12
C ALA A 62 26.73 -11.43 -9.28
N LYS A 63 26.54 -12.29 -10.29
CA LYS A 63 25.27 -13.02 -10.48
C LYS A 63 24.93 -13.94 -9.31
N LYS A 64 25.90 -14.73 -8.82
CA LYS A 64 25.70 -15.61 -7.66
C LYS A 64 25.35 -14.82 -6.38
N ALA A 65 25.97 -13.65 -6.18
CA ALA A 65 25.64 -12.77 -5.07
C ALA A 65 24.24 -12.13 -5.18
N GLU A 66 23.76 -11.84 -6.39
CA GLU A 66 22.38 -11.36 -6.63
C GLU A 66 21.34 -12.47 -6.41
N GLU A 67 21.64 -13.69 -6.86
CA GLU A 67 20.77 -14.86 -6.74
C GLU A 67 20.58 -15.28 -5.26
N LEU A 68 21.66 -15.28 -4.48
CA LEU A 68 21.61 -15.50 -3.03
C LEU A 68 20.74 -14.47 -2.31
N LYS A 69 20.87 -13.17 -2.64
CA LYS A 69 20.04 -12.11 -2.06
C LYS A 69 18.55 -12.29 -2.38
N LYS A 70 18.21 -12.73 -3.60
CA LYS A 70 16.82 -13.03 -3.98
C LYS A 70 16.26 -14.20 -3.17
N ALA A 71 17.06 -15.26 -2.94
CA ALA A 71 16.64 -16.37 -2.10
C ALA A 71 16.41 -15.95 -0.63
N GLU A 72 17.29 -15.10 -0.07
CA GLU A 72 17.17 -14.60 1.30
C GLU A 72 15.92 -13.72 1.51
N VAL A 73 15.60 -12.85 0.54
CA VAL A 73 14.36 -12.04 0.56
C VAL A 73 13.12 -12.94 0.54
N LEU A 74 13.05 -13.94 -0.34
CA LEU A 74 11.90 -14.85 -0.44
C LEU A 74 11.66 -15.65 0.85
N VAL A 75 12.73 -16.09 1.53
CA VAL A 75 12.62 -16.79 2.82
C VAL A 75 12.07 -15.86 3.92
N ASN A 76 12.52 -14.60 3.96
CA ASN A 76 12.00 -13.62 4.91
C ASN A 76 10.54 -13.23 4.63
N GLU A 77 10.14 -13.10 3.36
CA GLU A 77 8.75 -12.89 2.96
C GLU A 77 7.84 -14.07 3.36
N GLU A 78 8.30 -15.32 3.19
CA GLU A 78 7.54 -16.50 3.59
C GLU A 78 7.39 -16.60 5.12
N GLN A 79 8.43 -16.25 5.89
CA GLN A 79 8.34 -16.17 7.35
C GLN A 79 7.39 -15.06 7.81
N ALA A 80 7.48 -13.86 7.23
CA ALA A 80 6.60 -12.74 7.54
C ALA A 80 5.13 -13.09 7.26
N ARG A 81 4.85 -13.74 6.12
CA ARG A 81 3.50 -14.22 5.78
C ARG A 81 2.97 -15.24 6.79
N LYS A 82 3.78 -16.22 7.22
CA LYS A 82 3.37 -17.22 8.23
C LYS A 82 3.08 -16.57 9.59
N ALA A 83 3.88 -15.57 9.99
CA ALA A 83 3.63 -14.80 11.21
C ALA A 83 2.32 -13.99 11.14
N ALA A 84 2.06 -13.34 10.00
CA ALA A 84 0.81 -12.61 9.77
C ALA A 84 -0.43 -13.52 9.76
N GLU A 85 -0.33 -14.71 9.16
CA GLU A 85 -1.42 -15.68 9.11
C GLU A 85 -1.76 -16.24 10.51
N ALA A 86 -0.75 -16.57 11.31
CA ALA A 86 -0.91 -17.01 12.70
C ALA A 86 -1.55 -15.91 13.59
N LYS A 87 -1.14 -14.65 13.41
CA LYS A 87 -1.73 -13.49 14.10
C LYS A 87 -3.21 -13.32 13.71
N LYS A 88 -3.52 -13.32 12.41
CA LYS A 88 -4.90 -13.20 11.88
C LYS A 88 -5.82 -14.30 12.42
N ALA A 89 -5.33 -15.53 12.59
CA ALA A 89 -6.09 -16.60 13.23
C ALA A 89 -6.41 -16.30 14.71
N GLN A 90 -5.41 -15.85 15.49
CA GLN A 90 -5.61 -15.51 16.90
C GLN A 90 -6.57 -14.33 17.10
N ASP A 91 -6.57 -13.36 16.20
CA ASP A 91 -7.43 -12.18 16.29
C ASP A 91 -8.86 -12.45 15.80
N ALA A 92 -9.06 -13.38 14.86
CA ALA A 92 -10.38 -13.91 14.52
C ALA A 92 -11.02 -14.69 15.69
N GLU A 93 -10.24 -15.44 16.47
CA GLU A 93 -10.70 -16.10 17.69
C GLU A 93 -11.16 -15.08 18.74
N LYS A 94 -10.36 -14.03 18.99
CA LYS A 94 -10.73 -12.93 19.89
C LYS A 94 -12.00 -12.21 19.43
N ALA A 95 -12.14 -11.94 18.14
CA ALA A 95 -13.33 -11.30 17.57
C ALA A 95 -14.59 -12.15 17.77
N SER A 96 -14.53 -13.46 17.51
CA SER A 96 -15.66 -14.37 17.76
C SER A 96 -16.02 -14.46 19.25
N ASN A 97 -15.04 -14.35 20.15
CA ASN A 97 -15.30 -14.37 21.59
C ASN A 97 -15.92 -13.04 22.09
N LEU A 98 -15.48 -11.90 21.54
CA LEU A 98 -16.11 -10.59 21.77
C LEU A 98 -17.56 -10.54 21.28
N GLU A 99 -17.84 -11.09 20.09
CA GLU A 99 -19.20 -11.14 19.54
C GLU A 99 -20.16 -11.95 20.44
N LYS A 100 -19.70 -13.10 20.96
CA LYS A 100 -20.45 -13.92 21.92
C LYS A 100 -20.74 -13.17 23.22
N GLU A 101 -19.77 -12.44 23.76
CA GLU A 101 -19.95 -11.68 25.00
C GLU A 101 -20.86 -10.46 24.81
N VAL A 102 -20.78 -9.77 23.67
CA VAL A 102 -21.74 -8.71 23.30
C VAL A 102 -23.16 -9.26 23.18
N ALA A 103 -23.34 -10.42 22.55
CA ALA A 103 -24.64 -11.09 22.47
C ALA A 103 -25.17 -11.50 23.86
N ARG A 104 -24.29 -12.00 24.75
CA ARG A 104 -24.63 -12.35 26.14
C ARG A 104 -25.14 -11.13 26.91
N LEU A 105 -24.41 -10.01 26.86
CA LEU A 105 -24.77 -8.77 27.55
C LEU A 105 -26.04 -8.13 26.97
N ALA A 106 -26.28 -8.25 25.66
CA ALA A 106 -27.52 -7.81 25.03
C ALA A 106 -28.73 -8.62 25.50
N ALA A 107 -28.60 -9.95 25.60
CA ALA A 107 -29.65 -10.82 26.14
C ALA A 107 -29.93 -10.57 27.63
N GLU A 108 -28.87 -10.37 28.44
CA GLU A 108 -28.97 -10.03 29.86
C GLU A 108 -29.73 -8.72 30.08
N LYS A 109 -29.41 -7.68 29.28
CA LYS A 109 -30.13 -6.39 29.30
C LYS A 109 -31.60 -6.53 28.86
N ALA A 110 -31.87 -7.33 27.82
CA ALA A 110 -33.25 -7.54 27.35
C ALA A 110 -34.13 -8.22 28.42
N ALA A 111 -33.59 -9.24 29.10
CA ALA A 111 -34.25 -9.90 30.22
C ALA A 111 -34.51 -8.94 31.40
N ALA A 112 -33.53 -8.08 31.74
CA ALA A 112 -33.70 -7.06 32.77
C ALA A 112 -34.77 -6.02 32.41
N GLU A 113 -34.85 -5.60 31.14
CA GLU A 113 -35.89 -4.66 30.67
C GLU A 113 -37.29 -5.29 30.67
N GLU A 114 -37.42 -6.57 30.31
CA GLU A 114 -38.68 -7.32 30.40
C GLU A 114 -39.12 -7.51 31.87
N ALA A 115 -38.19 -7.83 32.77
CA ALA A 115 -38.46 -7.93 34.21
C ALA A 115 -38.92 -6.58 34.80
N ALA A 116 -38.26 -5.47 34.43
CA ALA A 116 -38.66 -4.13 34.85
C ALA A 116 -40.06 -3.76 34.35
N LYS A 117 -40.41 -4.10 33.10
CA LYS A 117 -41.77 -3.89 32.55
C LYS A 117 -42.83 -4.70 33.30
N LYS A 118 -42.53 -5.96 33.66
CA LYS A 118 -43.44 -6.80 34.47
C LYS A 118 -43.64 -6.24 35.88
N ALA A 119 -42.57 -5.85 36.55
CA ALA A 119 -42.64 -5.24 37.89
C ALA A 119 -43.44 -3.93 37.89
N ALA A 120 -43.20 -3.05 36.91
CA ALA A 120 -43.95 -1.80 36.76
C ALA A 120 -45.45 -2.03 36.46
N ALA A 121 -45.78 -3.08 35.68
CA ALA A 121 -47.18 -3.46 35.43
C ALA A 121 -47.87 -3.99 36.69
N GLU A 122 -47.17 -4.78 37.52
CA GLU A 122 -47.69 -5.28 38.80
C GLU A 122 -47.91 -4.15 39.82
N GLU A 123 -46.97 -3.19 39.91
CA GLU A 123 -47.10 -2.01 40.76
C GLU A 123 -48.26 -1.11 40.30
N ALA A 124 -48.41 -0.92 38.97
CA ALA A 124 -49.53 -0.19 38.39
C ALA A 124 -50.88 -0.88 38.67
N ALA A 125 -50.95 -2.22 38.59
CA ALA A 125 -52.15 -2.99 38.92
C ALA A 125 -52.53 -2.83 40.40
N LYS A 126 -51.54 -2.92 41.32
CA LYS A 126 -51.74 -2.67 42.76
C LYS A 126 -52.22 -1.25 43.05
N LYS A 127 -51.67 -0.24 42.38
CA LYS A 127 -52.10 1.17 42.48
C LYS A 127 -53.47 1.45 41.83
N ALA A 128 -53.89 0.65 40.86
CA ALA A 128 -55.23 0.73 40.27
C ALA A 128 -56.30 0.11 41.20
N ALA A 129 -56.01 -1.04 41.81
CA ALA A 129 -56.90 -1.69 42.79
C ALA A 129 -57.17 -0.81 44.02
N ALA A 130 -56.17 -0.03 44.46
CA ALA A 130 -56.29 0.89 45.59
C ALA A 130 -57.06 2.20 45.30
N LYS A 131 -57.85 2.27 44.22
CA LYS A 131 -58.46 3.54 43.75
C LYS A 131 -59.95 3.49 43.39
N ASP A 132 -60.65 2.40 43.70
CA ASP A 132 -62.09 2.26 43.42
C ASP A 132 -62.96 2.63 44.65
N GLU A 133 -63.12 3.94 44.90
CA GLU A 133 -64.09 4.41 45.92
C GLU A 133 -64.84 5.71 45.58
N GLN A 134 -64.53 6.42 44.47
CA GLN A 134 -65.25 7.66 44.08
C GLN A 134 -65.60 7.77 42.58
N LYS A 135 -66.85 8.15 42.30
CA LYS A 135 -67.54 8.25 40.99
C LYS A 135 -68.77 9.16 41.15
N PRO A 136 -69.50 9.58 40.08
CA PRO A 136 -69.19 9.62 38.63
C PRO A 136 -68.98 11.12 38.18
N LYS A 137 -69.30 11.73 37.01
CA LYS A 137 -70.15 11.46 35.83
C LYS A 137 -69.62 12.16 34.54
N LYS A 138 -69.66 11.44 33.41
CA LYS A 138 -69.86 11.85 31.99
C LYS A 138 -69.48 13.28 31.49
N SER A 139 -68.54 13.34 30.54
CA SER A 139 -68.76 13.91 29.17
C SER A 139 -67.67 13.40 28.20
N HIS A 140 -67.76 13.64 26.88
CA HIS A 140 -66.99 12.87 25.88
C HIS A 140 -66.58 13.66 24.61
N LYS A 141 -65.42 13.24 24.04
CA LYS A 141 -64.82 13.56 22.71
C LYS A 141 -63.87 14.78 22.68
N GLY A 142 -62.67 14.59 22.10
CA GLY A 142 -61.69 15.67 21.81
C GLY A 142 -60.28 15.19 21.44
N LEU A 143 -59.70 14.23 22.18
CA LEU A 143 -58.23 14.08 22.27
C LEU A 143 -57.57 13.02 21.33
N LYS A 144 -58.17 12.66 20.19
CA LYS A 144 -57.65 11.53 19.36
C LYS A 144 -56.44 11.85 18.46
N ILE A 145 -56.03 13.11 18.32
CA ILE A 145 -54.98 13.52 17.35
C ILE A 145 -53.57 13.51 17.98
N PHE A 146 -53.44 13.92 19.26
CA PHE A 146 -52.13 14.08 19.91
C PHE A 146 -51.34 12.77 20.09
N GLY A 147 -52.02 11.65 20.32
CA GLY A 147 -51.37 10.35 20.57
C GLY A 147 -50.61 9.79 19.38
N ILE A 148 -51.09 10.03 18.14
CA ILE A 148 -50.44 9.54 16.91
C ILE A 148 -49.20 10.37 16.60
N LEU A 149 -49.26 11.69 16.81
CA LEU A 149 -48.12 12.58 16.62
C LEU A 149 -46.97 12.26 17.60
N LEU A 150 -47.32 11.96 18.87
CA LEU A 150 -46.34 11.53 19.88
C LEU A 150 -45.73 10.15 19.54
N LEU A 151 -46.53 9.21 19.03
CA LEU A 151 -46.05 7.88 18.62
C LEU A 151 -45.07 7.98 17.44
N LEU A 152 -45.37 8.81 16.43
CA LEU A 152 -44.47 9.04 15.29
C LEU A 152 -43.17 9.72 15.70
N LEU A 153 -43.22 10.65 16.66
CA LEU A 153 -42.02 11.32 17.21
C LEU A 153 -41.12 10.32 17.96
N ILE A 154 -41.71 9.36 18.68
CA ILE A 154 -40.97 8.25 19.33
C ILE A 154 -40.37 7.29 18.29
N ILE A 155 -41.08 6.98 17.20
CA ILE A 155 -40.55 6.13 16.11
C ILE A 155 -39.38 6.81 15.39
N PHE A 156 -39.40 8.14 15.22
CA PHE A 156 -38.31 8.90 14.61
C PHE A 156 -37.06 9.04 15.51
N ALA A 157 -37.19 8.79 16.82
CA ALA A 157 -36.08 8.80 17.77
C ALA A 157 -35.20 7.52 17.73
N GLY A 158 -35.50 6.55 16.86
CA GLY A 158 -34.77 5.30 16.73
C GLY A 158 -33.46 5.35 15.91
N VAL A 159 -33.02 6.52 15.44
CA VAL A 159 -31.80 6.66 14.63
C VAL A 159 -30.55 6.59 15.52
N VAL A 160 -29.86 5.46 15.50
CA VAL A 160 -28.51 5.32 16.10
C VAL A 160 -27.50 6.08 15.25
N VAL A 161 -27.29 7.37 15.58
CA VAL A 161 -26.26 8.19 14.95
C VAL A 161 -24.88 7.73 15.43
N ILE A 162 -24.19 6.95 14.60
CA ILE A 162 -22.78 6.62 14.75
C ILE A 162 -21.97 7.85 14.32
N SER A 163 -21.33 8.50 15.29
CA SER A 163 -20.37 9.59 15.08
C SER A 163 -18.96 9.08 15.39
N ALA A 164 -17.95 9.43 14.59
CA ALA A 164 -16.56 9.26 14.97
C ALA A 164 -15.80 10.58 14.79
N ASP A 165 -15.02 10.92 15.81
CA ASP A 165 -14.17 12.10 15.86
C ASP A 165 -12.73 11.65 15.53
N VAL A 166 -12.37 11.65 14.24
CA VAL A 166 -10.99 11.31 13.83
C VAL A 166 -10.07 12.45 14.27
N THR A 167 -9.14 12.15 15.16
CA THR A 167 -8.23 13.13 15.74
C THR A 167 -6.82 12.86 15.20
N ILE A 168 -6.43 13.67 14.21
CA ILE A 168 -5.18 13.51 13.48
C ILE A 168 -3.99 13.74 14.42
N THR A 169 -3.08 12.78 14.46
CA THR A 169 -1.80 12.84 15.19
C THR A 169 -0.84 11.88 14.49
N ALA A 170 0.28 12.41 14.01
CA ALA A 170 1.25 11.62 13.26
C ALA A 170 1.81 10.47 14.11
N GLY A 171 1.75 9.27 13.58
CA GLY A 171 2.46 8.10 14.09
C GLY A 171 3.92 8.04 13.58
N THR A 172 4.55 6.90 13.84
CA THR A 172 5.99 6.66 13.65
C THR A 172 6.20 5.16 13.45
N ASP A 173 6.88 4.78 12.36
CA ASP A 173 7.52 3.49 12.07
C ASP A 173 6.86 2.26 12.71
N LYS A 174 5.76 1.78 12.13
CA LYS A 174 5.03 0.59 12.59
C LYS A 174 4.77 -0.40 11.47
N SER A 175 5.03 -1.68 11.78
CA SER A 175 4.43 -2.78 11.01
C SER A 175 2.95 -2.89 11.37
N TYR A 176 2.11 -2.41 10.47
CA TYR A 176 0.69 -2.68 10.50
C TYR A 176 0.42 -4.17 10.20
N GLY A 177 -0.64 -4.71 10.79
CA GLY A 177 -0.90 -6.16 10.82
C GLY A 177 -2.15 -6.62 10.08
N TYR A 178 -2.95 -5.68 9.57
CA TYR A 178 -4.20 -5.96 8.87
C TYR A 178 -4.35 -5.00 7.70
N ASP A 179 -4.27 -5.57 6.51
CA ASP A 179 -4.45 -4.88 5.25
C ASP A 179 -5.88 -5.10 4.77
N THR A 180 -6.59 -4.02 4.49
CA THR A 180 -7.94 -4.10 3.90
C THR A 180 -7.98 -3.23 2.65
N THR A 181 -8.39 -3.82 1.52
CA THR A 181 -8.37 -3.14 0.22
C THR A 181 -9.79 -2.86 -0.27
N TYR A 182 -9.98 -1.66 -0.81
CA TYR A 182 -11.25 -1.19 -1.35
C TYR A 182 -11.04 -0.56 -2.73
N ASN A 183 -11.97 -0.75 -3.65
CA ASN A 183 -12.17 0.17 -4.76
C ASN A 183 -13.01 1.34 -4.23
N VAL A 184 -12.59 2.58 -4.50
CA VAL A 184 -13.35 3.77 -4.16
C VAL A 184 -13.46 4.71 -5.35
N TRP A 185 -14.61 5.39 -5.46
CA TRP A 185 -14.86 6.40 -6.49
C TRP A 185 -15.21 7.73 -5.83
N ILE A 186 -14.35 8.71 -6.05
CA ILE A 186 -14.43 10.05 -5.48
C ILE A 186 -14.96 10.99 -6.59
N PRO A 187 -16.16 11.59 -6.46
CA PRO A 187 -16.66 12.57 -7.42
C PRO A 187 -15.68 13.75 -7.57
N LEU A 188 -15.43 14.15 -8.82
CA LEU A 188 -14.50 15.25 -9.13
C LEU A 188 -15.08 16.61 -8.75
N ASP A 189 -14.17 17.52 -8.38
CA ASP A 189 -14.39 18.94 -8.08
C ASP A 189 -15.44 19.21 -6.98
N LYS A 190 -15.69 18.20 -6.14
CA LYS A 190 -16.62 18.25 -5.00
C LYS A 190 -15.87 18.06 -3.69
N GLU A 191 -16.05 18.97 -2.73
CA GLU A 191 -15.55 18.76 -1.37
C GLU A 191 -16.37 17.68 -0.64
N LEU A 192 -15.65 16.69 -0.11
CA LEU A 192 -16.19 15.62 0.74
C LEU A 192 -15.58 15.75 2.13
N ASN A 193 -16.36 15.38 3.16
CA ASN A 193 -15.89 15.31 4.54
C ASN A 193 -15.88 13.85 4.98
N ILE A 194 -14.69 13.24 5.02
CA ILE A 194 -14.47 11.84 5.38
C ILE A 194 -13.95 11.77 6.82
N GLY A 195 -14.83 11.44 7.76
CA GLY A 195 -14.48 11.32 9.19
C GLY A 195 -13.98 12.62 9.86
N GLY A 196 -14.33 13.79 9.32
CA GLY A 196 -13.80 15.10 9.75
C GLY A 196 -12.71 15.65 8.82
N TYR A 197 -12.18 14.84 7.91
CA TYR A 197 -11.11 15.21 6.98
C TYR A 197 -11.67 15.69 5.64
N LYS A 198 -11.26 16.89 5.19
CA LYS A 198 -11.62 17.41 3.87
C LYS A 198 -10.86 16.65 2.77
N VAL A 199 -11.59 16.12 1.80
CA VAL A 199 -11.06 15.41 0.63
C VAL A 199 -11.68 15.97 -0.65
N ILE A 200 -10.84 16.30 -1.64
CA ILE A 200 -11.27 16.80 -2.95
C ILE A 200 -10.41 16.16 -4.05
N ALA A 201 -11.01 15.45 -5.00
CA ALA A 201 -10.34 15.06 -6.24
C ALA A 201 -10.56 16.15 -7.30
N LEU A 202 -9.49 16.80 -7.77
CA LEU A 202 -9.57 17.94 -8.70
C LEU A 202 -9.33 17.50 -10.14
N SER A 203 -10.19 17.95 -11.07
CA SER A 203 -10.09 17.64 -12.50
C SER A 203 -9.09 18.55 -13.23
N PRO A 204 -8.58 18.14 -14.42
CA PRO A 204 -7.57 18.91 -15.13
C PRO A 204 -8.08 20.21 -15.76
N SER A 205 -9.39 20.48 -15.64
CA SER A 205 -9.95 21.80 -15.96
C SER A 205 -9.44 22.90 -15.03
N SER A 206 -8.86 22.54 -13.87
CA SER A 206 -8.19 23.44 -12.93
C SER A 206 -6.67 23.53 -13.08
N GLY A 207 -6.05 22.68 -13.91
CA GLY A 207 -4.60 22.67 -14.15
C GLY A 207 -4.11 21.38 -14.82
N SER A 208 -2.89 21.37 -15.37
CA SER A 208 -2.41 20.32 -16.29
C SER A 208 -2.25 18.89 -15.71
N ILE A 209 -2.54 18.66 -14.43
CA ILE A 209 -2.35 17.38 -13.72
C ILE A 209 -3.53 17.16 -12.78
N MET A 210 -4.04 15.93 -12.72
CA MET A 210 -5.02 15.51 -11.70
C MET A 210 -4.44 15.69 -10.29
N MET A 211 -5.23 16.15 -9.33
CA MET A 211 -4.78 16.33 -7.95
C MET A 211 -5.77 15.72 -6.96
N ILE A 212 -5.29 15.33 -5.77
CA ILE A 212 -6.13 15.11 -4.59
C ILE A 212 -5.71 16.05 -3.47
N SER A 213 -6.66 16.83 -2.94
CA SER A 213 -6.47 17.56 -1.69
C SER A 213 -6.93 16.69 -0.54
N LEU A 214 -6.08 16.54 0.47
CA LEU A 214 -6.23 15.72 1.66
C LEU A 214 -5.89 16.60 2.86
N GLY A 215 -6.92 17.01 3.62
CA GLY A 215 -6.76 17.92 4.76
C GLY A 215 -6.23 19.31 4.40
N GLY A 216 -6.29 19.70 3.12
CA GLY A 216 -5.69 20.93 2.61
C GLY A 216 -4.26 20.77 2.06
N VAL A 217 -3.63 19.60 2.22
CA VAL A 217 -2.37 19.25 1.52
C VAL A 217 -2.74 18.64 0.17
N THR A 218 -2.16 19.12 -0.92
CA THR A 218 -2.53 18.71 -2.28
C THR A 218 -1.42 17.88 -2.92
N TYR A 219 -1.79 16.70 -3.42
CA TYR A 219 -0.90 15.69 -4.00
C TYR A 219 -1.24 15.46 -5.48
N PRO A 220 -0.24 15.33 -6.38
CA PRO A 220 -0.49 14.97 -7.77
C PRO A 220 -0.92 13.50 -7.90
N LEU A 221 -1.91 13.24 -8.75
CA LEU A 221 -2.40 11.91 -9.07
C LEU A 221 -1.87 11.44 -10.43
N THR A 222 -0.94 10.49 -10.39
CA THR A 222 -0.48 9.78 -11.59
C THR A 222 -1.07 8.37 -11.61
N VAL A 223 -1.57 7.91 -12.76
CA VAL A 223 -2.24 6.60 -12.87
C VAL A 223 -1.25 5.48 -12.53
N ASN A 224 -1.70 4.54 -11.69
CA ASN A 224 -0.92 3.44 -11.10
C ASN A 224 0.22 3.85 -10.15
N TYR A 225 0.33 5.13 -9.77
CA TYR A 225 1.20 5.56 -8.67
C TYR A 225 0.43 5.59 -7.34
N VAL A 226 1.15 5.34 -6.25
CA VAL A 226 0.62 5.33 -4.89
C VAL A 226 0.85 6.68 -4.22
N THR A 227 -0.24 7.34 -3.80
CA THR A 227 -0.19 8.47 -2.86
C THR A 227 -0.34 7.92 -1.44
N TYR A 228 0.69 8.10 -0.62
CA TYR A 228 0.67 7.71 0.80
C TYR A 228 0.11 8.85 1.66
N VAL A 229 -0.86 8.51 2.51
CA VAL A 229 -1.36 9.36 3.59
C VAL A 229 -0.68 8.90 4.87
N PRO A 230 0.11 9.74 5.56
CA PRO A 230 0.90 9.33 6.72
C PRO A 230 0.02 8.93 7.91
N ASP A 231 0.54 8.10 8.81
CA ASP A 231 -0.08 7.57 10.03
C ASP A 231 -1.18 8.45 10.65
N GLN A 232 -2.36 7.87 10.85
CA GLN A 232 -3.55 8.48 11.43
C GLN A 232 -4.07 7.72 12.66
N ILE A 233 -4.89 8.39 13.46
CA ILE A 233 -5.58 7.79 14.61
C ILE A 233 -7.09 8.04 14.51
N ALA A 234 -7.85 7.00 14.18
CA ALA A 234 -9.31 7.03 14.26
C ALA A 234 -9.75 6.66 15.69
N THR A 235 -10.63 7.46 16.27
CA THR A 235 -11.29 7.18 17.55
C THR A 235 -12.77 6.97 17.29
N LEU A 236 -13.24 5.73 17.40
CA LEU A 236 -14.66 5.41 17.28
C LEU A 236 -15.34 5.68 18.63
N THR A 237 -16.35 6.55 18.60
CA THR A 237 -17.09 6.98 19.77
C THR A 237 -18.56 6.58 19.66
N ILE A 238 -19.23 6.42 20.81
CA ILE A 238 -20.69 6.25 20.91
C ILE A 238 -21.24 7.21 21.96
N PHE A 239 -22.57 7.34 22.02
CA PHE A 239 -23.29 8.29 22.88
C PHE A 239 -22.84 9.76 22.66
N TRP A 240 -22.80 10.19 21.39
CA TRP A 240 -22.38 11.53 20.94
C TRP A 240 -20.96 11.89 21.43
N GLY A 241 -19.94 11.17 20.96
CA GLY A 241 -18.54 11.41 21.34
C GLY A 241 -18.12 10.89 22.73
N LYS A 242 -19.05 10.68 23.66
CA LYS A 242 -18.74 10.54 25.10
C LYS A 242 -18.07 9.24 25.52
N VAL A 243 -18.23 8.14 24.77
CA VAL A 243 -17.64 6.85 25.11
C VAL A 243 -16.82 6.33 23.93
N THR A 244 -15.50 6.28 24.07
CA THR A 244 -14.62 5.60 23.11
C THR A 244 -14.83 4.09 23.18
N VAL A 245 -15.15 3.47 22.05
CA VAL A 245 -15.25 2.00 21.92
C VAL A 245 -14.05 1.39 21.18
N MET A 246 -13.37 2.17 20.34
CA MET A 246 -12.15 1.73 19.65
C MET A 246 -11.21 2.91 19.42
N LYS A 247 -9.91 2.66 19.53
CA LYS A 247 -8.87 3.45 18.86
C LYS A 247 -8.16 2.55 17.87
N LEU A 248 -7.86 3.12 16.70
CA LEU A 248 -7.26 2.46 15.55
C LEU A 248 -6.13 3.35 15.05
N GLN A 249 -4.95 2.78 14.85
CA GLN A 249 -3.85 3.44 14.13
C GLN A 249 -3.75 2.83 12.73
N TYR A 250 -3.67 3.69 11.71
CA TYR A 250 -3.70 3.25 10.32
C TYR A 250 -2.97 4.23 9.39
N GLU A 251 -2.41 3.72 8.32
CA GLU A 251 -2.00 4.50 7.14
C GLU A 251 -3.02 4.29 6.00
N VAL A 252 -2.93 5.10 4.94
CA VAL A 252 -3.73 4.88 3.72
C VAL A 252 -2.84 5.02 2.49
N ALA A 253 -2.82 4.00 1.64
CA ALA A 253 -2.16 4.01 0.34
C ALA A 253 -3.21 4.08 -0.77
N LEU A 254 -3.28 5.22 -1.47
CA LEU A 254 -4.21 5.47 -2.57
C LEU A 254 -3.53 5.27 -3.92
N THR A 255 -3.85 4.19 -4.63
CA THR A 255 -3.44 4.00 -6.02
C THR A 255 -4.50 4.60 -6.94
N TYR A 256 -4.16 5.66 -7.69
CA TYR A 256 -5.10 6.25 -8.66
C TYR A 256 -5.22 5.38 -9.91
N LEU A 257 -6.44 5.00 -10.28
CA LEU A 257 -6.74 4.08 -11.39
C LEU A 257 -7.18 4.81 -12.68
N GLY A 258 -7.50 6.12 -12.59
CA GLY A 258 -8.03 6.91 -13.69
C GLY A 258 -9.43 7.49 -13.39
N ASN A 259 -9.93 8.33 -14.30
CA ASN A 259 -11.28 8.86 -14.23
C ASN A 259 -12.28 7.89 -14.86
N THR A 260 -13.50 7.88 -14.32
CA THR A 260 -14.65 7.17 -14.90
C THR A 260 -15.52 8.11 -15.74
N ASN A 261 -16.37 7.52 -16.59
CA ASN A 261 -17.37 8.24 -17.39
C ASN A 261 -18.41 9.03 -16.56
N ASN A 262 -18.46 8.83 -15.24
CA ASN A 262 -19.44 9.43 -14.34
C ASN A 262 -18.94 10.73 -13.67
N ASN A 263 -17.81 11.29 -14.09
CA ASN A 263 -17.11 12.40 -13.43
C ASN A 263 -16.62 12.04 -12.00
N GLU A 264 -16.06 10.84 -11.85
CA GLU A 264 -15.51 10.31 -10.59
C GLU A 264 -14.09 9.77 -10.84
N ALA A 265 -13.13 10.14 -9.99
CA ALA A 265 -11.81 9.51 -9.95
C ALA A 265 -11.90 8.15 -9.23
N ALA A 266 -11.43 7.08 -9.87
CA ALA A 266 -11.34 5.75 -9.30
C ALA A 266 -9.98 5.53 -8.64
N PHE A 267 -9.99 4.90 -7.47
CA PHE A 267 -8.78 4.51 -6.73
C PHE A 267 -8.91 3.08 -6.20
N ARG A 268 -7.77 2.40 -6.09
CA ARG A 268 -7.60 1.30 -5.15
C ARG A 268 -7.02 1.89 -3.86
N MET A 269 -7.80 1.81 -2.78
CA MET A 269 -7.39 2.23 -1.45
C MET A 269 -6.99 1.01 -0.63
N LEU A 270 -5.73 0.96 -0.21
CA LEU A 270 -5.26 0.04 0.83
C LEU A 270 -5.25 0.80 2.16
N ILE A 271 -5.86 0.19 3.19
CA ILE A 271 -5.75 0.62 4.59
C ILE A 271 -4.96 -0.44 5.34
N SER A 272 -3.72 -0.13 5.72
CA SER A 272 -2.91 -0.92 6.63
C SER A 272 -3.16 -0.43 8.06
N SER A 273 -3.45 -1.33 9.00
CA SER A 273 -3.93 -0.96 10.34
C SER A 273 -3.36 -1.79 11.50
N ASP A 274 -3.43 -1.25 12.73
CA ASP A 274 -2.92 -1.90 13.96
C ASP A 274 -3.85 -2.97 14.52
N ARG A 275 -5.12 -2.97 14.10
CA ARG A 275 -6.24 -3.83 14.54
C ARG A 275 -7.15 -4.13 13.35
N GLN A 276 -7.73 -5.33 13.29
CA GLN A 276 -8.65 -5.67 12.22
C GLN A 276 -9.86 -4.72 12.21
N LEU A 277 -10.07 -4.06 11.07
CA LEU A 277 -11.23 -3.23 10.79
C LEU A 277 -12.46 -4.08 10.45
N PRO A 278 -13.59 -3.92 11.17
CA PRO A 278 -14.88 -4.40 10.70
C PRO A 278 -15.28 -3.65 9.41
N GLU A 279 -15.46 -4.39 8.31
CA GLU A 279 -15.71 -3.87 6.96
C GLU A 279 -16.88 -2.86 6.91
N PHE A 280 -17.95 -3.13 7.67
CA PHE A 280 -19.12 -2.26 7.74
C PHE A 280 -18.79 -0.83 8.19
N ILE A 281 -17.73 -0.63 8.99
CA ILE A 281 -17.33 0.68 9.51
C ILE A 281 -16.75 1.54 8.39
N ILE A 282 -15.82 0.99 7.59
CA ILE A 282 -15.22 1.69 6.46
C ILE A 282 -16.26 1.95 5.38
N THR A 283 -17.08 0.95 5.06
CA THR A 283 -18.20 1.09 4.11
C THR A 283 -19.19 2.16 4.56
N PHE A 284 -19.56 2.20 5.84
CA PHE A 284 -20.45 3.22 6.40
C PHE A 284 -19.84 4.62 6.30
N PHE A 285 -18.60 4.83 6.74
CA PHE A 285 -17.98 6.16 6.71
C PHE A 285 -17.86 6.71 5.29
N LEU A 286 -17.26 5.96 4.36
CA LEU A 286 -17.07 6.40 2.97
C LEU A 286 -18.42 6.70 2.29
N SER A 287 -19.40 5.80 2.44
CA SER A 287 -20.74 5.98 1.86
C SER A 287 -21.46 7.19 2.46
N SER A 288 -21.35 7.42 3.77
CA SER A 288 -21.94 8.59 4.44
C SER A 288 -21.34 9.91 3.96
N SER A 289 -20.06 9.91 3.60
CA SER A 289 -19.34 11.04 3.01
C SER A 289 -19.62 11.24 1.51
N GLY A 290 -20.40 10.35 0.88
CA GLY A 290 -20.70 10.42 -0.56
C GLY A 290 -19.58 9.92 -1.46
N VAL A 291 -18.66 9.09 -0.95
CA VAL A 291 -17.72 8.27 -1.72
C VAL A 291 -18.37 6.92 -1.99
N LYS A 292 -18.39 6.46 -3.25
CA LYS A 292 -18.78 5.06 -3.53
C LYS A 292 -17.63 4.15 -3.14
N VAL A 293 -17.95 3.00 -2.55
CA VAL A 293 -16.96 2.03 -2.06
C VAL A 293 -17.40 0.60 -2.37
N GLN A 294 -16.44 -0.25 -2.69
CA GLN A 294 -16.60 -1.70 -2.82
C GLN A 294 -15.35 -2.38 -2.24
N SER A 295 -15.52 -3.39 -1.37
CA SER A 295 -14.45 -4.25 -0.87
C SER A 295 -13.86 -5.16 -1.99
N ILE A 296 -12.65 -5.67 -1.76
CA ILE A 296 -11.91 -6.58 -2.67
C ILE A 296 -11.43 -7.80 -1.89
#